data_AF-A0AAN8ILY6-F1
#
_entry.id   AF-A0AAN8ILY6-F1
#
_cell.length_a   1.000
_cell.length_b   1.000
_cell.length_c   1.000
_cell.angle_alpha   90.00
_cell.angle_beta   90.00
_cell.angle_gamma   90.00
#
_symmetry.space_group_name_H-M   'P 1'
#
loop_
_entity.id
_entity.type
_entity.pdbx_description
1 polymer ?
#
loop_
_entity_poly.entity_id
_entity_poly.type
_entity_poly.pdbx_seq_one_letter_code
_entity_poly.pdbx_strand_id
1 'polypeptide(L)'
;MNHPFKVSYAKLFQSVKIPTLDVIEILGYDFYPIFSSFTLNGVKVNIDTQASSYMSLSRRLFISTKNLINLSKADAFELSWSHQPVGDDSS
;
A
#
# COMPACT_ATOMS: atom_id res chain seq x y z
N MET A 1 60.83 -12.01 -16.04
CA MET A 1 59.75 -11.00 -16.00
C MET A 1 58.44 -11.73 -15.79
N ASN A 2 57.72 -11.47 -14.70
CA ASN A 2 56.40 -12.06 -14.45
C ASN A 2 55.31 -11.12 -14.96
N HIS A 3 54.31 -11.65 -15.66
CA HIS A 3 53.12 -10.91 -16.08
C HIS A 3 51.93 -11.45 -15.27
N PRO A 4 51.35 -10.66 -14.34
CA PRO A 4 50.24 -11.15 -13.53
C PRO A 4 49.00 -11.31 -14.39
N PHE A 5 48.40 -12.50 -14.34
CA PHE A 5 47.08 -12.77 -14.93
C PHE A 5 46.01 -12.12 -14.04
N LYS A 6 45.23 -11.20 -14.62
CA LYS A 6 44.10 -10.54 -13.95
C LYS A 6 42.80 -11.11 -14.49
N VAL A 7 42.02 -11.73 -13.62
CA VAL A 7 40.62 -12.08 -13.88
C VAL A 7 39.74 -11.01 -13.23
N SER A 8 38.91 -10.35 -14.02
CA SER A 8 37.88 -9.42 -13.56
C SER A 8 36.51 -10.04 -13.81
N TYR A 9 35.70 -10.15 -12.75
CA TYR A 9 34.32 -10.60 -12.83
C TYR A 9 33.41 -9.42 -12.50
N ALA A 10 32.52 -9.06 -13.43
CA ALA A 10 31.45 -8.10 -13.16
C ALA A 10 30.24 -8.86 -12.61
N LYS A 11 29.98 -8.73 -11.30
CA LYS A 11 28.71 -9.17 -10.72
C LYS A 11 27.62 -8.21 -11.22
N LEU A 12 26.93 -8.61 -12.29
CA LEU A 12 25.75 -7.87 -12.76
C LEU A 12 24.65 -8.06 -11.73
N PHE A 13 24.51 -7.12 -10.80
CA PHE A 13 23.31 -7.00 -10.00
C PHE A 13 22.18 -6.63 -10.95
N GLN A 14 21.39 -7.61 -11.36
CA GLN A 14 20.17 -7.36 -12.10
C GLN A 14 19.30 -6.45 -11.24
N SER A 15 19.01 -5.25 -11.72
CA SER A 15 18.19 -4.25 -11.01
C SER A 15 16.84 -4.87 -10.70
N VAL A 16 16.62 -5.29 -9.44
CA VAL A 16 15.34 -5.84 -8.99
C VAL A 16 14.34 -4.69 -8.97
N LYS A 17 13.35 -4.74 -9.86
CA LYS A 17 12.24 -3.78 -9.84
C LYS A 17 11.31 -4.16 -8.69
N ILE A 18 11.32 -3.34 -7.64
CA ILE A 18 10.40 -3.52 -6.52
C ILE A 18 8.98 -3.12 -6.99
N PRO A 19 7.96 -3.97 -6.77
CA PRO A 19 6.60 -3.66 -7.15
C PRO A 19 5.98 -2.59 -6.24
N THR A 20 4.86 -2.04 -6.68
CA THR A 20 3.96 -1.27 -5.81
C THR A 20 3.04 -2.22 -5.04
N LEU A 21 2.56 -1.78 -3.88
CA LEU A 21 1.45 -2.40 -3.18
C LEU A 21 0.18 -1.65 -3.56
N ASP A 22 -0.68 -2.33 -4.34
CA ASP A 22 -1.86 -1.72 -4.97
C ASP A 22 -3.18 -2.15 -4.32
N VAL A 23 -3.19 -3.29 -3.64
CA VAL A 23 -4.38 -3.88 -3.03
C VAL A 23 -4.13 -4.12 -1.55
N ILE A 24 -5.05 -3.64 -0.71
CA ILE A 24 -5.07 -3.87 0.74
C ILE A 24 -6.48 -4.33 1.11
N GLU A 25 -6.58 -5.44 1.82
CA GLU A 25 -7.85 -5.94 2.36
C GLU A 25 -7.74 -6.03 3.88
N ILE A 26 -8.69 -5.40 4.57
CA ILE A 26 -8.79 -5.38 6.02
C ILE A 26 -10.06 -6.11 6.42
N LEU A 27 -9.90 -7.18 7.20
CA LEU A 27 -10.97 -8.02 7.70
C LEU A 27 -11.32 -7.61 9.13
N GLY A 28 -12.60 -7.68 9.50
CA GLY A 28 -13.05 -7.28 10.84
C GLY A 28 -12.96 -5.77 11.08
N TYR A 29 -13.10 -4.95 10.02
CA TYR A 29 -13.08 -3.50 10.12
C TYR A 29 -14.46 -2.97 10.53
N ASP A 30 -14.63 -2.67 11.82
CA ASP A 30 -15.92 -2.30 12.45
C ASP A 30 -16.33 -0.82 12.26
N PHE A 31 -15.77 -0.12 11.25
CA PHE A 31 -16.02 1.31 11.02
C PHE A 31 -16.29 1.61 9.55
N TYR A 32 -17.01 2.70 9.26
CA TYR A 32 -17.17 3.22 7.89
C TYR A 32 -15.98 4.10 7.51
N PRO A 33 -15.13 3.70 6.55
CA PRO A 33 -13.96 4.50 6.18
C PRO A 33 -14.36 5.73 5.34
N ILE A 34 -13.73 6.87 5.61
CA ILE A 34 -13.90 8.08 4.80
C ILE A 34 -12.83 8.07 3.71
N PHE A 35 -13.15 7.53 2.52
CA PHE A 35 -12.21 7.37 1.40
C PHE A 35 -11.50 8.67 0.97
N SER A 36 -12.13 9.82 1.13
CA SER A 36 -11.53 11.12 0.77
C SER A 36 -10.48 11.63 1.77
N SER A 37 -10.29 10.95 2.90
CA SER A 37 -9.39 11.34 4.00
C SER A 37 -8.06 10.57 4.02
N PHE A 38 -7.84 9.65 3.07
CA PHE A 38 -6.64 8.82 3.05
C PHE A 38 -5.37 9.66 2.82
N THR A 39 -4.35 9.35 3.61
CA THR A 39 -3.00 9.91 3.49
C THR A 39 -1.96 8.81 3.52
N LEU A 40 -0.94 8.92 2.67
CA LEU A 40 0.28 8.12 2.72
C LEU A 40 1.42 9.00 3.23
N ASN A 41 2.02 8.64 4.36
CA ASN A 41 3.06 9.42 5.04
C ASN A 41 2.64 10.89 5.24
N GLY A 42 1.39 11.11 5.66
CA GLY A 42 0.81 12.44 5.86
C GLY A 42 0.42 13.20 4.59
N VAL A 43 0.73 12.68 3.39
CA VAL A 43 0.35 13.30 2.11
C VAL A 43 -0.94 12.68 1.60
N LYS A 44 -1.91 13.53 1.22
CA LYS A 44 -3.20 13.07 0.69
C LYS A 44 -3.03 12.19 -0.55
N VAL A 45 -3.70 11.04 -0.55
CA VAL A 45 -3.76 10.12 -1.70
C VAL A 45 -5.20 9.95 -2.15
N ASN A 46 -5.41 9.81 -3.46
CA ASN A 46 -6.73 9.57 -4.02
C ASN A 46 -6.93 8.06 -4.13
N ILE A 47 -7.82 7.52 -3.30
CA ILE A 47 -8.27 6.13 -3.43
C ILE A 47 -9.22 6.03 -4.63
N ASP A 48 -9.02 5.01 -5.45
CA ASP A 48 -9.96 4.66 -6.51
C ASP A 48 -11.21 4.03 -5.89
N THR A 49 -12.22 4.86 -5.67
CA THR A 49 -13.50 4.46 -5.07
C THR A 49 -14.38 3.64 -6.02
N GLN A 50 -14.01 3.49 -7.30
CA GLN A 50 -14.72 2.59 -8.22
C GLN A 50 -14.21 1.15 -8.08
N ALA A 51 -12.94 0.98 -7.70
CA ALA A 51 -12.30 -0.32 -7.48
C ALA A 51 -12.23 -0.72 -5.99
N SER A 52 -12.50 0.22 -5.08
CA SER A 52 -12.46 0.02 -3.63
C SER A 52 -13.87 -0.04 -3.06
N SER A 53 -14.06 -0.77 -1.95
CA SER A 53 -15.35 -0.93 -1.31
C SER A 53 -15.25 -1.17 0.19
N TYR A 54 -16.31 -0.82 0.91
CA TYR A 54 -16.53 -1.28 2.27
C TYR A 54 -17.84 -2.06 2.33
N MET A 55 -17.81 -3.25 2.90
CA MET A 55 -18.98 -4.10 3.12
C MET A 55 -19.20 -4.25 4.63
N SER A 56 -20.24 -3.60 5.17
CA SER A 56 -20.53 -3.61 6.61
C SER A 56 -20.91 -5.01 7.13
N LEU A 57 -21.72 -5.76 6.37
CA LEU A 57 -22.16 -7.12 6.76
C LEU A 57 -20.99 -8.08 6.99
N SER A 58 -19.97 -8.03 6.12
CA SER A 58 -18.77 -8.87 6.23
C SER A 58 -17.60 -8.17 6.94
N ARG A 59 -17.81 -6.91 7.36
CA ARG A 59 -16.83 -6.06 8.04
C ARG A 59 -15.50 -6.01 7.29
N ARG A 60 -15.60 -5.77 5.98
CA ARG A 60 -14.49 -5.87 5.04
C ARG A 60 -14.25 -4.54 4.37
N LEU A 61 -13.05 -3.99 4.55
CA LEU A 61 -12.56 -2.85 3.78
C LEU A 61 -11.61 -3.39 2.70
N PHE A 62 -11.99 -3.22 1.45
CA PHE A 62 -11.19 -3.56 0.28
C PHE A 62 -10.73 -2.26 -0.40
N ILE A 63 -9.42 -2.06 -0.47
CA ILE A 63 -8.80 -0.92 -1.15
C ILE A 63 -8.03 -1.46 -2.35
N SER A 64 -8.38 -0.98 -3.53
CA SER A 64 -7.68 -1.28 -4.77
C SER A 64 -7.38 0.04 -5.46
N THR A 65 -6.11 0.42 -5.54
CA THR A 65 -5.66 1.66 -6.16
C THR A 65 -4.29 1.42 -6.78
N LYS A 66 -4.20 1.64 -8.09
CA LYS A 66 -2.97 1.38 -8.84
C LYS A 66 -1.84 2.29 -8.36
N ASN A 67 -0.66 1.71 -8.14
CA ASN A 67 0.52 2.38 -7.62
C ASN A 67 0.33 3.05 -6.25
N LEU A 68 -0.56 2.55 -5.40
CA LEU A 68 -0.91 3.19 -4.12
C LEU A 68 0.33 3.41 -3.24
N ILE A 69 1.13 2.36 -3.01
CA ILE A 69 2.38 2.46 -2.25
C ILE A 69 3.54 1.98 -3.11
N ASN A 70 4.51 2.87 -3.36
CA ASN A 70 5.75 2.49 -4.02
C ASN A 70 6.80 2.04 -3.00
N LEU A 71 6.93 0.73 -2.82
CA LEU A 71 7.80 0.10 -1.83
C LEU A 71 9.31 0.37 -2.05
N SER A 72 9.70 0.93 -3.19
CA SER A 72 11.10 1.34 -3.43
C SER A 72 11.48 2.70 -2.86
N LYS A 73 10.51 3.47 -2.32
CA LYS A 73 10.70 4.88 -2.00
C LYS A 73 11.10 5.15 -0.54
N ALA A 74 10.85 4.22 0.37
CA ALA A 74 11.10 4.39 1.80
C ALA A 74 11.19 3.04 2.51
N ASP A 75 11.79 3.05 3.70
CA ASP A 75 11.91 1.85 4.55
C ASP A 75 10.60 1.55 5.32
N ALA A 76 9.73 2.56 5.47
CA ALA A 76 8.44 2.44 6.13
C ALA A 76 7.38 3.32 5.46
N PHE A 77 6.12 2.88 5.54
CA PHE A 77 4.96 3.59 5.03
C PHE A 77 3.86 3.59 6.07
N GLU A 78 3.20 4.73 6.24
CA GLU A 78 2.04 4.91 7.08
C GLU A 78 0.85 5.32 6.18
N LEU A 79 -0.13 4.43 6.07
CA LEU A 79 -1.40 4.71 5.41
C LEU A 79 -2.45 4.95 6.49
N SER A 80 -3.00 6.16 6.53
CA SER A 80 -3.93 6.60 7.58
C SER A 80 -5.18 7.24 6.96
N TRP A 81 -6.32 7.11 7.63
CA TRP A 81 -7.60 7.69 7.21
C TRP A 81 -8.52 7.91 8.41
N SER A 82 -9.50 8.80 8.24
CA SER A 82 -10.60 8.99 9.19
C SER A 82 -11.73 7.99 8.93
N HIS A 83 -12.52 7.70 9.96
CA HIS A 83 -13.63 6.77 9.88
C HIS A 83 -14.81 7.22 10.76
N GLN A 84 -16.00 6.71 10.47
CA GLN A 84 -17.21 6.92 11.25
C GLN A 84 -17.60 5.64 12.00
N PRO A 85 -18.18 5.75 13.21
CA PRO A 85 -18.81 4.62 13.88
C PRO A 85 -19.87 3.97 12.99
N VAL A 86 -20.00 2.65 13.06
CA VAL A 86 -21.22 2.00 12.60
C VAL A 86 -22.32 2.44 13.56
N GLY A 87 -23.36 3.13 13.06
CA GLY A 87 -24.45 3.58 13.91
C GLY A 87 -25.05 2.40 14.68
N ASP A 88 -25.17 2.53 16.00
CA ASP A 88 -25.94 1.58 16.80
C ASP A 88 -27.41 1.70 16.36
N ASP A 89 -27.93 0.69 15.65
CA ASP A 89 -29.36 0.53 15.34
C ASP A 89 -30.14 0.14 16.61
N SER A 90 -29.92 0.83 17.72
CA SER A 90 -30.78 0.75 18.91
C SER A 90 -31.91 1.77 18.78
N SER A 91 -32.96 1.39 18.07
CA SER A 91 -34.27 2.03 18.06
C SER A 91 -35.36 0.98 18.28
#